data_AF-A0A7C6XD30-F1
#
_entry.id   AF-A0A7C6XD30-F1
#
_cell.length_a   1.000
_cell.length_b   1.000
_cell.length_c   1.000
_cell.angle_alpha   90.00
_cell.angle_beta   90.00
_cell.angle_gamma   90.00
#
_symmetry.space_group_name_H-M   'P 1'
#
loop_
_entity.id
_entity.type
_entity.pdbx_description
1 polymer ?
#
loop_
_entity_poly.entity_id
_entity_poly.type
_entity_poly.pdbx_seq_one_letter_code
_entity_poly.pdbx_strand_id
1 'polypeptide(L)'
;PFVDPERIGAMGLSGGGAHVMHFAALDTRIQATDIICALNSYRAWAIGIDNFCGTQFLPGMFRYGDHAEICGLICPRPLLVESGGFDYGFPPDATAQAQARVAQIYQAAGVPAHFEIDLGYGGHQYYGNKAIEFFGKHLGD
;
A
#
# COMPACT_ATOMS: atom_id res chain seq x y z
N PRO A 1 -13.54 -19.26 14.63
CA PRO A 1 -12.80 -20.26 15.43
C PRO A 1 -11.48 -20.66 14.72
N PHE A 2 -10.36 -20.67 15.46
CA PHE A 2 -8.94 -20.70 15.01
C PHE A 2 -8.34 -19.39 14.47
N VAL A 3 -9.17 -18.38 14.23
CA VAL A 3 -8.74 -17.02 13.85
C VAL A 3 -9.44 -16.04 14.79
N ASP A 4 -8.70 -15.07 15.30
CA ASP A 4 -9.25 -13.93 16.02
C ASP A 4 -9.74 -12.89 15.00
N PRO A 5 -11.05 -12.60 14.92
CA PRO A 5 -11.60 -11.66 13.95
C PRO A 5 -11.13 -10.22 14.17
N GLU A 6 -10.61 -9.90 15.36
CA GLU A 6 -10.07 -8.57 15.69
C GLU A 6 -8.58 -8.44 15.34
N ARG A 7 -7.96 -9.50 14.80
CA ARG A 7 -6.51 -9.55 14.49
C ARG A 7 -6.25 -9.96 13.05
N ILE A 8 -7.02 -9.40 12.11
CA ILE A 8 -6.91 -9.71 10.68
C ILE A 8 -5.97 -8.72 9.99
N GLY A 9 -4.89 -9.23 9.41
CA GLY A 9 -4.01 -8.51 8.50
C GLY A 9 -4.24 -8.89 7.05
N ALA A 10 -3.88 -8.01 6.12
CA ALA A 10 -3.85 -8.31 4.70
C ALA A 10 -2.53 -7.83 4.08
N MET A 11 -1.91 -8.67 3.26
CA MET A 11 -0.72 -8.32 2.50
C MET A 11 -0.84 -8.79 1.07
N GLY A 12 -0.23 -8.06 0.14
CA GLY A 12 -0.28 -8.44 -1.27
C GLY A 12 0.86 -7.82 -2.09
N LEU A 13 1.42 -8.63 -2.99
CA LEU A 13 2.44 -8.23 -3.95
C LEU A 13 1.81 -7.89 -5.30
N SER A 14 2.25 -6.78 -5.91
CA SER A 14 1.89 -6.41 -7.28
C SER A 14 0.39 -6.21 -7.45
N GLY A 15 -0.26 -6.95 -8.35
CA GLY A 15 -1.71 -6.98 -8.45
C GLY A 15 -2.41 -7.42 -7.16
N GLY A 16 -1.80 -8.28 -6.35
CA GLY A 16 -2.28 -8.57 -5.01
C GLY A 16 -2.21 -7.35 -4.09
N GLY A 17 -1.16 -6.53 -4.21
CA GLY A 17 -1.01 -5.26 -3.49
C GLY A 17 -2.06 -4.23 -3.91
N ALA A 18 -2.36 -4.15 -5.20
CA ALA A 18 -3.45 -3.33 -5.71
C ALA A 18 -4.81 -3.79 -5.16
N HIS A 19 -5.08 -5.10 -5.08
CA HIS A 19 -6.31 -5.62 -4.48
C HIS A 19 -6.38 -5.33 -2.98
N VAL A 20 -5.30 -5.59 -2.24
CA VAL A 20 -5.23 -5.36 -0.79
C VAL A 20 -5.39 -3.88 -0.46
N MET A 21 -4.83 -2.97 -1.26
CA MET A 21 -5.06 -1.52 -1.15
C MET A 21 -6.55 -1.18 -1.15
N HIS A 22 -7.31 -1.73 -2.10
CA HIS A 22 -8.75 -1.46 -2.22
C HIS A 22 -9.56 -2.20 -1.15
N PHE A 23 -9.23 -3.45 -0.83
CA PHE A 23 -9.90 -4.21 0.21
C PHE A 23 -9.73 -3.57 1.57
N ALA A 24 -8.51 -3.17 1.93
CA ALA A 24 -8.25 -2.47 3.17
C ALA A 24 -9.00 -1.13 3.23
N ALA A 25 -9.05 -0.37 2.13
CA ALA A 25 -9.82 0.87 2.07
C ALA A 25 -11.33 0.67 2.31
N LEU A 26 -11.91 -0.45 1.88
CA LEU A 26 -13.35 -0.73 1.96
C LEU A 26 -13.78 -1.53 3.19
N ASP A 27 -12.94 -2.44 3.67
CA ASP A 27 -13.25 -3.37 4.75
C ASP A 27 -12.44 -3.01 6.01
N THR A 28 -13.12 -2.43 6.98
CA THR A 28 -12.52 -1.99 8.24
C THR A 28 -12.15 -3.14 9.18
N ARG A 29 -12.48 -4.39 8.84
CA ARG A 29 -12.03 -5.58 9.60
C ARG A 29 -10.54 -5.88 9.38
N ILE A 30 -9.95 -5.39 8.29
CA ILE A 30 -8.50 -5.47 8.07
C ILE A 30 -7.85 -4.42 8.97
N GLN A 31 -7.17 -4.88 10.02
CA GLN A 31 -6.59 -4.04 11.08
C GLN A 31 -5.17 -3.57 10.76
N ALA A 32 -4.42 -4.32 9.93
CA ALA A 32 -3.09 -3.93 9.45
C ALA A 32 -2.93 -4.35 7.98
N THR A 33 -2.31 -3.50 7.18
CA THR A 33 -2.20 -3.69 5.73
C THR A 33 -0.76 -3.56 5.26
N ASP A 34 -0.34 -4.45 4.37
CA ASP A 34 0.97 -4.39 3.70
C ASP A 34 0.80 -4.41 2.17
N ILE A 35 1.20 -3.31 1.53
CA ILE A 35 1.11 -3.11 0.08
C ILE A 35 2.51 -3.21 -0.52
N ILE A 36 2.77 -4.30 -1.23
CA ILE A 36 4.09 -4.63 -1.75
C ILE A 36 4.12 -4.37 -3.26
N CYS A 37 5.01 -3.48 -3.71
CA CYS A 37 5.23 -3.13 -5.12
C CYS A 37 3.93 -2.83 -5.89
N ALA A 38 3.08 -1.96 -5.33
CA ALA A 38 1.81 -1.56 -5.96
C ALA A 38 1.42 -0.08 -5.75
N LEU A 39 1.90 0.56 -4.67
CA LEU A 39 1.67 2.00 -4.48
C LEU A 39 2.48 2.80 -5.52
N ASN A 40 1.78 3.57 -6.34
CA ASN A 40 2.37 4.42 -7.38
C ASN A 40 1.34 5.52 -7.75
N SER A 41 1.31 5.99 -8.99
CA SER A 41 0.24 6.83 -9.53
C SER A 41 -0.29 6.25 -10.84
N TYR A 42 -1.60 6.35 -11.07
CA TYR A 42 -2.17 5.95 -12.37
C TYR A 42 -1.51 6.70 -13.54
N ARG A 43 -1.11 7.95 -13.34
CA ARG A 43 -0.43 8.74 -14.37
C ARG A 43 0.92 8.15 -14.77
N ALA A 44 1.79 7.82 -13.81
CA ALA A 44 3.12 7.34 -14.12
C ALA A 44 3.13 5.86 -14.51
N TRP A 45 2.42 5.04 -13.74
CA TRP A 45 2.42 3.59 -13.89
C TRP A 45 1.45 3.10 -14.98
N ALA A 46 0.17 3.44 -14.89
CA ALA A 46 -0.82 2.91 -15.84
C ALA A 46 -0.73 3.60 -17.21
N ILE A 47 -0.66 4.93 -17.23
CA ILE A 47 -0.65 5.70 -18.49
C ILE A 47 0.78 5.89 -19.01
N GLY A 48 1.72 6.23 -18.13
CA GLY A 48 3.07 6.63 -18.52
C GLY A 48 3.93 5.51 -19.10
N ILE A 49 3.74 4.28 -18.64
CA ILE A 49 4.49 3.10 -19.11
C ILE A 49 3.60 1.95 -19.58
N ASP A 50 2.29 2.18 -19.72
CA ASP A 50 1.30 1.19 -20.18
C ASP A 50 1.32 -0.14 -19.38
N ASN A 51 1.62 -0.07 -18.08
CA ASN A 51 1.88 -1.25 -17.26
C ASN A 51 0.71 -1.60 -16.32
N PHE A 52 -0.54 -1.55 -16.80
CA PHE A 52 -1.71 -1.84 -15.97
C PHE A 52 -2.55 -3.01 -16.46
N CYS A 53 -3.10 -3.77 -15.51
CA CYS A 53 -4.26 -4.61 -15.78
C CYS A 53 -5.54 -3.80 -15.55
N GLY A 54 -6.54 -3.94 -16.42
CA GLY A 54 -7.83 -3.26 -16.26
C GLY A 54 -8.53 -3.54 -14.93
N THR A 55 -8.22 -4.66 -14.27
CA THR A 55 -8.76 -5.01 -12.94
C THR A 55 -8.15 -4.20 -11.79
N GLN A 56 -7.06 -3.47 -12.04
CA GLN A 56 -6.36 -2.64 -11.04
C GLN A 56 -6.70 -1.14 -11.19
N PHE A 57 -7.49 -0.80 -12.21
CA PHE A 57 -7.92 0.57 -12.47
C PHE A 57 -9.36 0.77 -12.03
N LEU A 58 -9.62 1.79 -11.20
CA LEU A 58 -10.96 2.18 -10.79
C LEU A 58 -11.48 3.30 -11.71
N PRO A 59 -12.50 3.04 -12.56
CA PRO A 59 -13.04 4.06 -13.46
C PRO A 59 -13.53 5.30 -12.73
N GLY A 60 -13.08 6.48 -13.18
CA GLY A 60 -13.47 7.77 -12.60
C GLY A 60 -12.67 8.19 -11.36
N MET A 61 -11.68 7.41 -10.92
CA MET A 61 -10.90 7.68 -9.71
C MET A 61 -10.21 9.05 -9.73
N PHE A 62 -9.75 9.52 -10.90
CA PHE A 62 -9.12 10.84 -11.06
C PHE A 62 -9.97 12.04 -10.62
N ARG A 63 -11.29 11.86 -10.41
CA ARG A 63 -12.15 12.91 -9.83
C ARG A 63 -11.95 13.10 -8.34
N TYR A 64 -11.41 12.08 -7.66
CA TYR A 64 -11.29 12.01 -6.20
C TYR A 64 -9.83 11.94 -5.74
N GLY A 65 -8.93 11.39 -6.55
CA GLY A 65 -7.51 11.28 -6.22
C GLY A 65 -6.80 10.19 -7.01
N ASP A 66 -5.74 9.65 -6.43
CA ASP A 66 -4.95 8.54 -6.98
C ASP A 66 -4.74 7.45 -5.91
N HIS A 67 -3.81 6.50 -6.12
CA HIS A 67 -3.52 5.42 -5.16
C HIS A 67 -3.25 5.95 -3.73
N ALA A 68 -2.57 7.09 -3.60
CA ALA A 68 -2.28 7.68 -2.30
C ALA A 68 -3.55 8.09 -1.53
N GLU A 69 -4.56 8.62 -2.21
CA GLU A 69 -5.86 8.92 -1.61
C GLU A 69 -6.64 7.64 -1.24
N ILE A 70 -6.51 6.56 -2.03
CA ILE A 70 -7.08 5.25 -1.66
C ILE A 70 -6.41 4.72 -0.39
N CYS A 71 -5.07 4.77 -0.30
CA CYS A 71 -4.35 4.45 0.94
C CYS A 71 -4.77 5.36 2.11
N GLY A 72 -5.14 6.61 1.82
CA GLY A 72 -5.69 7.54 2.81
C GLY A 72 -6.98 7.04 3.47
N LEU A 73 -7.78 6.21 2.79
CA LEU A 73 -8.98 5.58 3.36
C LEU A 73 -8.66 4.44 4.33
N ILE A 74 -7.41 3.94 4.34
CA ILE A 74 -6.94 2.96 5.31
C ILE A 74 -6.66 3.65 6.66
N CYS A 75 -6.18 4.90 6.62
CA CYS A 75 -5.92 5.73 7.79
C CYS A 75 -7.18 5.82 8.70
N PRO A 76 -7.05 5.65 10.03
CA PRO A 76 -5.82 5.63 10.83
C PRO A 76 -5.20 4.24 11.02
N ARG A 77 -5.67 3.19 10.32
CA ARG A 77 -5.15 1.82 10.54
C ARG A 77 -3.71 1.68 10.04
N PRO A 78 -2.88 0.86 10.69
CA PRO A 78 -1.52 0.57 10.26
C PRO A 78 -1.39 0.17 8.79
N LEU A 79 -0.45 0.82 8.09
CA LEU A 79 -0.12 0.57 6.70
C LEU A 79 1.40 0.50 6.49
N LEU A 80 1.88 -0.64 6.00
CA LEU A 80 3.21 -0.84 5.47
C LEU A 80 3.17 -0.76 3.94
N VAL A 81 4.16 -0.09 3.35
CA VAL A 81 4.39 -0.12 1.92
C VAL A 81 5.80 -0.62 1.64
N GLU A 82 5.91 -1.74 0.92
CA GLU A 82 7.17 -2.23 0.40
C GLU A 82 7.38 -1.78 -1.05
N SER A 83 8.58 -1.37 -1.40
CA SER A 83 8.92 -0.95 -2.76
C SER A 83 10.37 -1.27 -3.12
N GLY A 84 10.60 -1.56 -4.39
CA GLY A 84 11.93 -1.81 -4.91
C GLY A 84 12.59 -0.61 -5.55
N GLY A 85 13.83 -0.32 -5.16
CA GLY A 85 14.61 0.77 -5.76
C GLY A 85 14.88 0.61 -7.27
N PHE A 86 14.76 -0.61 -7.80
CA PHE A 86 14.94 -0.94 -9.22
C PHE A 86 13.70 -1.59 -9.84
N ASP A 87 12.51 -1.41 -9.23
CA ASP A 87 11.26 -1.88 -9.80
C ASP A 87 10.78 -0.92 -10.89
N TYR A 88 11.35 -1.02 -12.09
CA TYR A 88 10.95 -0.17 -13.22
C TYR A 88 9.53 -0.47 -13.74
N GLY A 89 8.92 -1.58 -13.30
CA GLY A 89 7.51 -1.85 -13.51
C GLY A 89 6.62 -0.95 -12.64
N PHE A 90 7.14 -0.41 -11.55
CA PHE A 90 6.47 0.54 -10.67
C PHE A 90 7.40 1.75 -10.44
N PRO A 91 7.41 2.74 -11.36
CA PRO A 91 8.43 3.78 -11.43
C PRO A 91 8.83 4.35 -10.05
N PRO A 92 10.09 4.17 -9.60
CA PRO A 92 10.48 4.46 -8.22
C PRO A 92 10.22 5.89 -7.77
N ASP A 93 10.44 6.87 -8.66
CA ASP A 93 10.16 8.28 -8.36
C ASP A 93 8.68 8.53 -8.08
N ALA A 94 7.79 7.90 -8.86
CA ALA A 94 6.35 8.00 -8.66
C ALA A 94 5.89 7.25 -7.39
N THR A 95 6.52 6.12 -7.09
CA THR A 95 6.32 5.38 -5.83
C THR A 95 6.71 6.25 -4.63
N ALA A 96 7.87 6.89 -4.66
CA ALA A 96 8.36 7.76 -3.58
C ALA A 96 7.44 8.99 -3.38
N GLN A 97 6.93 9.58 -4.46
CA GLN A 97 5.97 10.68 -4.39
C GLN A 97 4.63 10.23 -3.77
N ALA A 98 4.13 9.05 -4.15
CA ALA A 98 2.91 8.49 -3.58
C ALA A 98 3.09 8.16 -2.10
N GLN A 99 4.22 7.57 -1.70
CA GLN A 99 4.57 7.31 -0.30
C GLN A 99 4.62 8.61 0.52
N ALA A 100 5.26 9.66 0.01
CA ALA A 100 5.30 10.96 0.66
C ALA A 100 3.90 11.55 0.87
N ARG A 101 3.00 11.37 -0.11
CA ARG A 101 1.60 11.79 -0.01
C ARG A 101 0.83 11.02 1.07
N VAL A 102 1.01 9.70 1.15
CA VAL A 102 0.40 8.88 2.22
C VAL A 102 0.92 9.28 3.60
N ALA A 103 2.23 9.53 3.73
CA ALA A 103 2.82 10.02 4.97
C ALA A 103 2.19 11.34 5.45
N GLN A 104 1.91 12.27 4.52
CA GLN A 104 1.20 13.52 4.84
C GLN A 104 -0.22 13.27 5.35
N ILE A 105 -0.93 12.30 4.80
CA ILE A 105 -2.29 11.94 5.25
C ILE A 105 -2.25 11.41 6.69
N TYR A 106 -1.35 10.47 6.98
CA TYR A 106 -1.19 9.92 8.33
C TYR A 106 -0.70 10.96 9.35
N GLN A 107 0.17 11.88 8.91
CA GLN A 107 0.58 13.03 9.71
C GLN A 107 -0.61 13.94 10.04
N ALA A 108 -1.46 14.25 9.07
CA ALA A 108 -2.64 15.08 9.27
C ALA A 108 -3.68 14.43 10.18
N ALA A 109 -3.77 13.10 10.17
CA ALA A 109 -4.63 12.32 11.07
C ALA A 109 -4.06 12.16 12.49
N GLY A 110 -2.85 12.67 12.77
CA GLY A 110 -2.22 12.57 14.08
C GLY A 110 -1.64 11.20 14.42
N VAL A 111 -1.49 10.31 13.42
CA VAL A 111 -0.98 8.93 13.58
C VAL A 111 0.19 8.62 12.63
N PRO A 112 1.22 9.47 12.52
CA PRO A 112 2.32 9.25 11.56
C PRO A 112 3.06 7.93 11.79
N ALA A 113 3.11 7.43 13.04
CA ALA A 113 3.76 6.16 13.39
C ALA A 113 3.03 4.90 12.88
N HIS A 114 1.82 5.05 12.33
CA HIS A 114 1.06 3.94 11.73
C HIS A 114 1.37 3.76 10.23
N PHE A 115 2.15 4.65 9.62
CA PHE A 115 2.60 4.48 8.24
C PHE A 115 4.09 4.17 8.21
N GLU A 116 4.43 3.04 7.59
CA GLU A 116 5.81 2.58 7.47
C GLU A 116 6.17 2.28 6.01
N ILE A 117 7.43 2.51 5.67
CA ILE A 117 7.98 2.20 4.34
C ILE A 117 9.11 1.19 4.51
N ASP A 118 9.09 0.15 3.69
CA ASP A 118 10.20 -0.79 3.49
C ASP A 118 10.76 -0.60 2.07
N LEU A 119 11.95 0.00 1.98
CA LEU A 119 12.63 0.21 0.70
C LEU A 119 13.68 -0.88 0.52
N GLY A 120 13.41 -1.78 -0.42
CA GLY A 120 14.28 -2.90 -0.70
C GLY A 120 15.30 -2.64 -1.82
N TYR A 121 16.46 -3.29 -1.71
CA TYR A 121 17.47 -3.32 -2.76
C TYR A 121 17.12 -4.42 -3.78
N GLY A 122 16.47 -4.06 -4.88
CA GLY A 122 16.09 -4.99 -5.94
C GLY A 122 14.98 -4.47 -6.85
N GLY A 123 14.46 -5.36 -7.70
CA GLY A 123 13.30 -5.10 -8.57
C GLY A 123 11.98 -5.61 -7.99
N HIS A 124 11.09 -6.10 -8.84
CA HIS A 124 9.74 -6.48 -8.43
C HIS A 124 9.66 -7.78 -7.61
N GLN A 125 9.68 -7.69 -6.27
CA GLN A 125 9.61 -8.84 -5.35
C GLN A 125 9.06 -8.47 -3.97
N TYR A 126 8.81 -9.48 -3.14
CA TYR A 126 8.57 -9.31 -1.70
C TYR A 126 9.90 -9.14 -0.96
N TYR A 127 10.02 -8.10 -0.13
CA TYR A 127 11.25 -7.81 0.62
C TYR A 127 11.17 -8.31 2.04
N GLY A 128 10.06 -8.04 2.73
CA GLY A 128 9.80 -8.57 4.06
C GLY A 128 10.82 -8.18 5.11
N ASN A 129 11.54 -7.04 4.96
CA ASN A 129 12.48 -6.59 5.99
C ASN A 129 11.73 -6.13 7.23
N LYS A 130 10.49 -5.65 7.06
CA LYS A 130 9.63 -5.16 8.15
C LYS A 130 8.34 -5.95 8.35
N ALA A 131 7.84 -6.68 7.34
CA ALA A 131 6.49 -7.24 7.35
C ALA A 131 6.16 -8.06 8.62
N ILE A 132 7.04 -8.99 9.03
CA ILE A 132 6.80 -9.82 10.22
C ILE A 132 6.72 -8.99 11.50
N GLU A 133 7.68 -8.08 11.70
CA GLU A 133 7.70 -7.18 12.86
C GLU A 133 6.48 -6.24 12.85
N PHE A 134 6.13 -5.71 11.68
CA PHE A 134 4.98 -4.82 11.48
C PHE A 134 3.67 -5.51 11.87
N PHE A 135 3.42 -6.72 11.38
CA PHE A 135 2.22 -7.47 11.76
C PHE A 135 2.23 -7.88 13.23
N GLY A 136 3.37 -8.33 13.79
CA GLY A 136 3.48 -8.64 15.21
C GLY A 136 3.20 -7.43 16.10
N LYS A 137 3.71 -6.24 15.74
CA LYS A 137 3.47 -4.98 16.44
C LYS A 137 2.00 -4.56 16.43
N HIS A 138 1.32 -4.73 15.30
CA HIS A 138 -0.02 -4.15 15.09
C HIS A 138 -1.18 -5.13 15.30
N LEU A 139 -0.92 -6.43 15.16
CA LEU A 139 -1.90 -7.47 15.41
C LEU A 139 -1.57 -8.27 16.67
N GLY A 140 -0.38 -8.14 17.25
CA GLY A 140 0.10 -8.97 18.37
C GLY A 140 0.65 -10.32 17.92
N ASP A 141 1.20 -11.08 18.87
CA ASP A 141 1.62 -12.50 18.73
C ASP A 141 0.50 -13.51 19.00
#